data_AF-A0A842Q4W6-F1
#
_entry.id   AF-A0A842Q4W6-F1
#
_cell.length_a   1.000
_cell.length_b   1.000
_cell.length_c   1.000
_cell.angle_alpha   90.00
_cell.angle_beta   90.00
_cell.angle_gamma   90.00
#
_symmetry.space_group_name_H-M   'P 1'
#
loop_
_entity.id
_entity.type
_entity.pdbx_description
1 polymer ?
#
loop_
_entity_poly.entity_id
_entity_poly.type
_entity_poly.pdbx_seq_one_letter_code
_entity_poly.pdbx_strand_id
1 'polypeptide(L)'
;MKYRNLGNSGLKVSEIGFGTWTLGLDWWGKKLEEAESVKLLKHAYDIGINFFETADMYGKGKSEKILSKAFKNMRNDVIYSTKWGYDMYNAEQIGHSEIPQKHNIDFLSFALTESMKRLETDFIDVYSLHNPRMDAIKNDLLFDELDNLVKSGKIKSLGVALGPAIGWKDEGLYAIENRKIVSLQTVYNILEQDPGREFLGAIDKKNRTVGLMVRVPDASGILTGKVNENTVMDKNDHRSVRKKEWITQSMKKIEKLKPIADSHGWNITEIAIKYILSQEQISVVLPTVTS
;
A
#
# COMPACT_ATOMS: atom_id res chain seq x y z
N MET A 1 14.58 -4.52 13.51
CA MET A 1 13.86 -3.71 12.51
C MET A 1 14.65 -2.45 12.20
N LYS A 2 14.72 -1.95 10.95
CA LYS A 2 15.20 -0.58 10.66
C LYS A 2 14.01 0.33 10.37
N TYR A 3 14.23 1.63 10.57
CA TYR A 3 13.21 2.67 10.39
C TYR A 3 13.68 3.75 9.42
N ARG A 4 12.76 4.27 8.61
CA ARG A 4 13.00 5.32 7.61
C ARG A 4 12.04 6.48 7.84
N ASN A 5 12.39 7.66 7.33
CA ASN A 5 11.43 8.76 7.26
C ASN A 5 10.39 8.46 6.18
N LEU A 6 9.12 8.76 6.44
CA LEU A 6 8.10 8.81 5.39
C LEU A 6 8.09 10.21 4.76
N GLY A 7 8.88 10.40 3.69
CA GLY A 7 9.08 11.72 3.09
C GLY A 7 9.52 12.75 4.13
N ASN A 8 8.88 13.93 4.11
CA ASN A 8 9.07 15.00 5.10
C ASN A 8 7.98 15.06 6.19
N SER A 9 7.18 14.00 6.37
CA SER A 9 6.07 13.96 7.35
C SER A 9 6.50 14.09 8.81
N GLY A 10 7.77 13.82 9.11
CA GLY A 10 8.28 13.63 10.48
C GLY A 10 8.01 12.23 11.05
N LEU A 11 7.26 11.37 10.35
CA LEU A 11 6.99 10.00 10.77
C LEU A 11 8.21 9.09 10.51
N LYS A 12 8.56 8.28 11.52
CA LYS A 12 9.55 7.19 11.42
C LYS A 12 8.82 5.85 11.26
N VAL A 13 8.87 5.30 10.05
CA VAL A 13 8.16 4.06 9.69
C VAL A 13 9.14 2.89 9.60
N SER A 14 8.72 1.70 10.01
CA SER A 14 9.48 0.47 9.77
C SER A 14 9.64 0.23 8.26
N GLU A 15 10.84 -0.15 7.82
CA GLU A 15 11.09 -0.33 6.38
C GLU A 15 10.27 -1.47 5.75
N ILE A 16 9.78 -2.39 6.60
CA ILE A 16 8.71 -3.35 6.30
C ILE A 16 7.46 -2.90 7.06
N GLY A 17 6.37 -2.69 6.32
CA GLY A 17 5.05 -2.40 6.88
C GLY A 17 4.11 -3.60 6.73
N PHE A 18 2.93 -3.49 7.34
CA PHE A 18 1.89 -4.52 7.26
C PHE A 18 0.72 -4.04 6.39
N GLY A 19 0.55 -4.62 5.21
CA GLY A 19 -0.63 -4.39 4.37
C GLY A 19 -1.79 -5.29 4.81
N THR A 20 -2.94 -4.69 5.12
CA THR A 20 -4.07 -5.39 5.77
C THR A 20 -5.15 -5.89 4.82
N TRP A 21 -4.96 -5.77 3.50
CA TRP A 21 -5.97 -6.15 2.51
C TRP A 21 -6.43 -7.61 2.63
N THR A 22 -5.53 -8.52 3.03
CA THR A 22 -5.81 -9.95 3.28
C THR A 22 -6.63 -10.22 4.55
N LEU A 23 -6.75 -9.25 5.46
CA LEU A 23 -7.59 -9.36 6.66
C LEU A 23 -9.07 -9.04 6.33
N GLY A 24 -9.27 -8.13 5.38
CA GLY A 24 -10.56 -7.65 4.93
C GLY A 24 -11.16 -8.46 3.77
N LEU A 25 -10.32 -9.07 2.93
CA LEU A 25 -10.71 -9.69 1.67
C LEU A 25 -10.22 -11.14 1.56
N ASP A 26 -11.04 -12.00 0.97
CA ASP A 26 -10.70 -13.41 0.72
C ASP A 26 -9.97 -13.62 -0.64
N TRP A 27 -9.48 -12.52 -1.25
CA TRP A 27 -8.91 -12.49 -2.61
C TRP A 27 -7.56 -13.20 -2.78
N TRP A 28 -6.97 -13.69 -1.69
CA TRP A 28 -5.76 -14.53 -1.68
C TRP A 28 -6.09 -16.01 -1.37
N GLY A 29 -7.36 -16.41 -1.49
CA GLY A 29 -7.78 -17.82 -1.33
C GLY A 29 -7.77 -18.35 0.12
N LYS A 30 -7.43 -17.52 1.11
CA LYS A 30 -7.56 -17.82 2.54
C LYS A 30 -8.38 -16.72 3.22
N LYS A 31 -9.47 -17.12 3.87
CA LYS A 31 -10.22 -16.26 4.78
C LYS A 31 -9.56 -16.30 6.15
N LEU A 32 -9.05 -15.16 6.61
CA LEU A 32 -8.53 -15.03 7.97
C LEU A 32 -9.68 -14.73 8.92
N GLU A 33 -9.77 -15.53 9.98
CA GLU A 33 -10.68 -15.23 11.08
C GLU A 33 -10.18 -14.01 11.86
N GLU A 34 -11.10 -13.28 12.48
CA GLU A 34 -10.76 -12.02 13.17
C GLU A 34 -9.71 -12.22 14.26
N ALA A 35 -9.84 -13.29 15.07
CA ALA A 35 -8.89 -13.58 16.14
C ALA A 35 -7.48 -13.92 15.61
N GLU A 36 -7.37 -14.61 14.47
CA GLU A 36 -6.09 -14.88 13.81
C GLU A 36 -5.49 -13.57 13.27
N SER A 37 -6.31 -12.72 12.66
CA SER A 37 -5.91 -11.40 12.15
C SER A 37 -5.34 -10.52 13.26
N VAL A 38 -6.00 -10.47 14.42
CA VAL A 38 -5.53 -9.70 15.58
C VAL A 38 -4.19 -10.23 16.09
N LYS A 39 -4.04 -11.56 16.21
CA LYS A 39 -2.77 -12.19 16.63
C LYS A 39 -1.63 -11.86 15.68
N LEU A 40 -1.90 -11.91 14.37
CA LEU A 40 -0.91 -11.60 13.34
C LEU A 40 -0.45 -10.14 13.40
N LEU A 41 -1.38 -9.20 13.57
CA LEU A 41 -1.07 -7.78 13.75
C LEU A 41 -0.25 -7.52 15.02
N LYS A 42 -0.61 -8.16 16.15
CA LYS A 42 0.17 -8.07 17.39
C LYS A 42 1.57 -8.64 17.22
N HIS A 43 1.70 -9.80 16.58
CA HIS A 43 3.01 -10.38 16.31
C HIS A 43 3.89 -9.48 15.45
N ALA A 44 3.32 -8.87 14.39
CA ALA A 44 4.01 -7.89 13.56
C ALA A 44 4.54 -6.71 14.39
N TYR A 45 3.72 -6.18 15.30
CA TYR A 45 4.14 -5.15 16.24
C TYR A 45 5.27 -5.61 17.17
N ASP A 46 5.16 -6.81 17.76
CA ASP A 46 6.15 -7.36 18.68
C ASP A 46 7.53 -7.55 18.04
N ILE A 47 7.59 -7.79 16.71
CA ILE A 47 8.85 -7.87 15.94
C ILE A 47 9.33 -6.50 15.40
N GLY A 48 8.66 -5.41 15.79
CA GLY A 48 9.06 -4.03 15.55
C GLY A 48 8.39 -3.33 14.36
N ILE A 49 7.40 -3.94 13.68
CA ILE A 49 6.63 -3.25 12.64
C ILE A 49 5.72 -2.21 13.31
N ASN A 50 5.83 -0.95 12.91
CA ASN A 50 4.98 0.12 13.44
C ASN A 50 4.04 0.74 12.39
N PHE A 51 4.18 0.38 11.11
CA PHE A 51 3.41 0.94 10.01
C PHE A 51 2.37 -0.05 9.48
N PHE A 52 1.09 0.30 9.62
CA PHE A 52 -0.04 -0.54 9.23
C PHE A 52 -0.88 0.17 8.16
N GLU A 53 -1.01 -0.48 7.01
CA GLU A 53 -1.62 0.09 5.81
C GLU A 53 -2.94 -0.62 5.52
N THR A 54 -4.03 0.14 5.40
CA THR A 54 -5.39 -0.33 5.14
C THR A 54 -6.11 0.56 4.12
N ALA A 55 -7.35 0.22 3.79
CA ALA A 55 -8.26 1.09 3.05
C ALA A 55 -9.68 0.87 3.56
N ASP A 56 -10.50 1.90 3.47
CA ASP A 56 -11.94 1.81 3.72
C ASP A 56 -12.59 0.69 2.90
N MET A 57 -12.17 0.52 1.65
CA MET A 57 -12.70 -0.49 0.73
C MET A 57 -12.33 -1.93 1.13
N TYR A 58 -11.31 -2.16 1.96
CA TYR A 58 -10.86 -3.52 2.33
C TYR A 58 -11.88 -4.20 3.24
N GLY A 59 -12.69 -5.07 2.62
CA GLY A 59 -13.84 -5.71 3.28
C GLY A 59 -14.91 -4.70 3.70
N LYS A 60 -15.08 -3.61 2.93
CA LYS A 60 -16.02 -2.51 3.24
C LYS A 60 -15.90 -2.02 4.70
N GLY A 61 -14.67 -1.73 5.12
CA GLY A 61 -14.31 -1.24 6.44
C GLY A 61 -13.98 -2.32 7.46
N LYS A 62 -14.08 -3.61 7.11
CA LYS A 62 -13.69 -4.72 8.00
C LYS A 62 -12.24 -4.61 8.44
N SER A 63 -11.33 -4.29 7.52
CA SER A 63 -9.89 -4.21 7.82
C SER A 63 -9.57 -3.14 8.88
N GLU A 64 -10.20 -1.96 8.78
CA GLU A 64 -10.05 -0.88 9.76
C GLU A 64 -10.55 -1.28 11.15
N LYS A 65 -11.68 -1.99 11.23
CA LYS A 65 -12.21 -2.51 12.50
C LYS A 65 -11.26 -3.53 13.15
N ILE A 66 -10.61 -4.37 12.34
CA ILE A 66 -9.63 -5.34 12.83
C ILE A 66 -8.40 -4.63 13.40
N LEU A 67 -7.90 -3.58 12.72
CA LEU A 67 -6.80 -2.76 13.23
C LEU A 67 -7.13 -2.11 14.57
N SER A 68 -8.31 -1.48 14.67
CA SER A 68 -8.81 -0.90 15.93
C SER A 68 -8.79 -1.92 17.08
N LYS A 69 -9.35 -3.13 16.84
CA LYS A 69 -9.36 -4.21 17.83
C LYS A 69 -7.95 -4.65 18.21
N ALA A 70 -7.04 -4.77 17.25
CA ALA A 70 -5.67 -5.22 17.50
C ALA A 70 -4.87 -4.22 18.34
N PHE A 71 -5.06 -2.91 18.13
CA PHE A 71 -4.28 -1.88 18.81
C PHE A 71 -5.14 -0.99 19.73
N LYS A 72 -6.19 -1.58 20.30
CA LYS A 72 -7.00 -0.91 21.32
C LYS A 72 -6.10 -0.39 22.44
N ASN A 73 -6.24 0.90 22.77
CA ASN A 73 -5.42 1.63 23.74
C ASN A 73 -3.92 1.80 23.38
N MET A 74 -3.52 1.49 22.15
CA MET A 74 -2.13 1.61 21.66
C MET A 74 -2.04 2.56 20.46
N ARG A 75 -3.00 3.49 20.34
CA ARG A 75 -3.14 4.34 19.15
C ARG A 75 -1.87 5.15 18.86
N ASN A 76 -1.18 5.61 19.91
CA ASN A 76 0.06 6.41 19.77
C ASN A 76 1.31 5.55 19.53
N ASP A 77 1.20 4.22 19.61
CA ASP A 77 2.33 3.30 19.42
C ASP A 77 2.43 2.77 17.98
N VAL A 78 1.39 3.00 17.17
CA VAL A 78 1.28 2.51 15.80
C VAL A 78 0.92 3.63 14.83
N ILE A 79 1.34 3.48 13.59
CA ILE A 79 1.09 4.42 12.50
C ILE A 79 0.02 3.81 11.58
N TYR A 80 -1.13 4.47 11.50
CA TYR A 80 -2.21 4.08 10.62
C TYR A 80 -2.15 4.85 9.29
N SER A 81 -2.02 4.09 8.20
CA SER A 81 -2.22 4.59 6.85
C SER A 81 -3.51 4.01 6.29
N THR A 82 -4.51 4.85 5.98
CA THR A 82 -5.74 4.41 5.30
C THR A 82 -6.02 5.24 4.05
N LYS A 83 -6.95 4.77 3.23
CA LYS A 83 -7.31 5.35 1.94
C LYS A 83 -8.81 5.58 1.82
N TRP A 84 -9.19 6.49 0.93
CA TRP A 84 -10.56 6.81 0.59
C TRP A 84 -10.73 7.10 -0.90
N GLY A 85 -11.96 7.07 -1.38
CA GLY A 85 -12.29 7.52 -2.73
C GLY A 85 -13.14 6.54 -3.52
N TYR A 86 -13.46 5.36 -2.99
CA TYR A 86 -14.41 4.43 -3.61
C TYR A 86 -15.79 4.55 -2.95
N ASP A 87 -16.85 4.65 -3.75
CA ASP A 87 -18.23 4.74 -3.23
C ASP A 87 -18.79 3.35 -2.85
N MET A 88 -18.22 2.76 -1.80
CA MET A 88 -18.63 1.44 -1.30
C MET A 88 -20.00 1.41 -0.61
N TYR A 89 -20.62 2.58 -0.42
CA TYR A 89 -21.87 2.78 0.28
C TYR A 89 -23.07 2.75 -0.67
N ASN A 90 -22.88 3.20 -1.92
CA ASN A 90 -23.93 3.23 -2.93
C ASN A 90 -23.71 2.24 -4.09
N ALA A 91 -22.56 1.55 -4.12
CA ALA A 91 -22.24 0.57 -5.16
C ALA A 91 -22.05 -0.85 -4.62
N GLU A 92 -22.56 -1.81 -5.39
CA GLU A 92 -22.26 -3.23 -5.22
C GLU A 92 -21.02 -3.60 -6.05
N GLN A 93 -20.09 -4.33 -5.43
CA GLN A 93 -18.90 -4.81 -6.13
C GLN A 93 -19.19 -6.17 -6.77
N ILE A 94 -19.07 -6.24 -8.09
CA ILE A 94 -19.25 -7.50 -8.84
C ILE A 94 -17.88 -8.11 -9.11
N GLY A 95 -17.57 -9.22 -8.41
CA GLY A 95 -16.29 -9.93 -8.53
C GLY A 95 -15.10 -9.05 -8.17
N HIS A 96 -14.10 -8.99 -9.05
CA HIS A 96 -12.90 -8.15 -8.89
C HIS A 96 -13.01 -6.79 -9.61
N SER A 97 -14.20 -6.40 -10.07
CA SER A 97 -14.39 -5.12 -10.75
C SER A 97 -14.20 -3.95 -9.78
N GLU A 98 -13.61 -2.86 -10.28
CA GLU A 98 -13.58 -1.60 -9.52
C GLU A 98 -15.00 -1.03 -9.40
N ILE A 99 -15.31 -0.46 -8.23
CA ILE A 99 -16.54 0.31 -8.03
C ILE A 99 -16.29 1.78 -8.36
N PRO A 100 -17.36 2.60 -8.56
CA PRO A 100 -17.21 4.01 -8.87
C PRO A 100 -16.36 4.75 -7.84
N GLN A 101 -15.51 5.66 -8.33
CA GLN A 101 -14.73 6.55 -7.49
C GLN A 101 -15.47 7.87 -7.26
N LYS A 102 -15.26 8.47 -6.09
CA LYS A 102 -15.85 9.74 -5.66
C LYS A 102 -14.82 10.57 -4.90
N HIS A 103 -14.09 11.41 -5.63
CA HIS A 103 -13.08 12.32 -5.06
C HIS A 103 -13.60 13.76 -5.01
N ASN A 104 -14.55 14.02 -4.11
CA ASN A 104 -15.05 15.38 -3.84
C ASN A 104 -15.07 15.67 -2.33
N ILE A 105 -15.23 16.95 -1.98
CA ILE A 105 -15.10 17.46 -0.60
C ILE A 105 -16.16 16.85 0.33
N ASP A 106 -17.40 16.70 -0.13
CA ASP A 106 -18.48 16.12 0.67
C ASP A 106 -18.18 14.67 1.02
N PHE A 107 -17.74 13.89 0.03
CA PHE A 107 -17.37 12.49 0.25
C PHE A 107 -16.10 12.34 1.08
N LEU A 108 -15.11 13.23 0.91
CA LEU A 108 -13.91 13.28 1.74
C LEU A 108 -14.28 13.37 3.23
N SER A 109 -15.13 14.34 3.59
CA SER A 109 -15.55 14.56 4.97
C SER A 109 -16.29 13.37 5.56
N PHE A 110 -17.21 12.79 4.77
CA PHE A 110 -17.96 11.60 5.14
C PHE A 110 -17.05 10.37 5.33
N ALA A 111 -16.22 10.06 4.33
CA ALA A 111 -15.34 8.89 4.34
C ALA A 111 -14.31 8.97 5.47
N LEU A 112 -13.79 10.16 5.77
CA LEU A 112 -12.86 10.36 6.89
C LEU A 112 -13.54 10.07 8.23
N THR A 113 -14.73 10.63 8.44
CA THR A 113 -15.52 10.42 9.67
C THR A 113 -15.82 8.95 9.89
N GLU A 114 -16.24 8.24 8.84
CA GLU A 114 -16.54 6.82 8.93
C GLU A 114 -15.27 5.96 9.14
N SER A 115 -14.13 6.34 8.55
CA SER A 115 -12.85 5.66 8.78
C SER A 115 -12.37 5.83 10.23
N MET A 116 -12.43 7.05 10.77
CA MET A 116 -12.11 7.34 12.18
C MET A 116 -13.00 6.57 13.15
N LYS A 117 -14.30 6.46 12.86
CA LYS A 117 -15.24 5.67 13.65
C LYS A 117 -14.89 4.18 13.65
N ARG A 118 -14.50 3.61 12.51
CA ARG A 118 -14.09 2.19 12.41
C ARG A 118 -12.73 1.93 13.07
N LEU A 119 -11.81 2.88 12.99
CA LEU A 119 -10.49 2.84 13.61
C LEU A 119 -10.52 3.21 15.11
N GLU A 120 -11.66 3.68 15.63
CA GLU A 120 -11.84 4.17 17.00
C GLU A 120 -10.76 5.20 17.41
N THR A 121 -10.53 6.18 16.53
CA THR A 121 -9.49 7.21 16.68
C THR A 121 -10.01 8.59 16.27
N ASP A 122 -9.42 9.64 16.83
CA ASP A 122 -9.68 11.05 16.50
C ASP A 122 -8.71 11.63 15.45
N PHE A 123 -7.62 10.91 15.13
CA PHE A 123 -6.71 11.25 14.04
C PHE A 123 -6.24 10.04 13.23
N ILE A 124 -5.82 10.29 11.97
CA ILE A 124 -5.18 9.31 11.07
C ILE A 124 -3.77 9.80 10.74
N ASP A 125 -2.75 8.93 10.77
CA ASP A 125 -1.37 9.36 10.50
C ASP A 125 -1.16 9.70 9.03
N VAL A 126 -1.57 8.80 8.13
CA VAL A 126 -1.46 9.00 6.68
C VAL A 126 -2.79 8.70 6.03
N TYR A 127 -3.43 9.72 5.46
CA TYR A 127 -4.69 9.55 4.74
C TYR A 127 -4.48 9.78 3.25
N SER A 128 -4.83 8.80 2.42
CA SER A 128 -4.49 8.81 0.99
C SER A 128 -5.70 8.77 0.08
N LEU A 129 -5.64 9.49 -1.05
CA LEU A 129 -6.59 9.25 -2.15
C LEU A 129 -6.32 7.87 -2.75
N HIS A 130 -7.37 7.09 -2.99
CA HIS A 130 -7.29 5.73 -3.50
C HIS A 130 -7.55 5.71 -5.01
N ASN A 131 -6.52 5.39 -5.77
CA ASN A 131 -6.51 5.29 -7.23
C ASN A 131 -7.07 6.55 -7.94
N PRO A 132 -6.73 7.79 -7.49
CA PRO A 132 -7.31 8.99 -8.05
C PRO A 132 -6.94 9.17 -9.51
N ARG A 133 -7.82 9.85 -10.25
CA ARG A 133 -7.59 10.28 -11.62
C ARG A 133 -7.08 11.72 -11.67
N MET A 134 -6.56 12.10 -12.84
CA MET A 134 -5.94 13.41 -13.04
C MET A 134 -6.87 14.59 -12.67
N ASP A 135 -8.18 14.48 -12.85
CA ASP A 135 -9.16 15.50 -12.45
C ASP A 135 -9.18 15.72 -10.93
N ALA A 136 -9.20 14.64 -10.14
CA ALA A 136 -9.09 14.70 -8.69
C ALA A 136 -7.72 15.25 -8.25
N ILE A 137 -6.63 14.79 -8.88
CA ILE A 137 -5.28 15.26 -8.61
C ILE A 137 -5.12 16.75 -8.94
N LYS A 138 -5.80 17.28 -9.96
CA LYS A 138 -5.76 18.70 -10.35
C LYS A 138 -6.79 19.59 -9.63
N ASN A 139 -7.63 19.04 -8.77
CA ASN A 139 -8.63 19.81 -8.05
C ASN A 139 -8.01 20.56 -6.85
N ASP A 140 -7.77 21.87 -7.03
CA ASP A 140 -7.15 22.71 -5.99
C ASP A 140 -8.02 22.82 -4.74
N LEU A 141 -9.34 22.98 -4.89
CA LEU A 141 -10.27 23.05 -3.76
C LEU A 141 -10.25 21.77 -2.91
N LEU A 142 -10.11 20.61 -3.55
CA LEU A 142 -9.97 19.34 -2.84
C LEU A 142 -8.66 19.28 -2.03
N PHE A 143 -7.54 19.71 -2.61
CA PHE A 143 -6.25 19.70 -1.92
C PHE A 143 -6.15 20.78 -0.84
N ASP A 144 -6.80 21.92 -1.00
CA ASP A 144 -6.92 22.94 0.05
C ASP A 144 -7.68 22.40 1.27
N GLU A 145 -8.73 21.63 1.06
CA GLU A 145 -9.46 20.99 2.16
C GLU A 145 -8.62 19.90 2.84
N LEU A 146 -7.89 19.09 2.07
CA LEU A 146 -6.94 18.12 2.64
C LEU A 146 -5.84 18.82 3.46
N ASP A 147 -5.33 19.96 2.99
CA ASP A 147 -4.38 20.80 3.73
C ASP A 147 -5.01 21.33 5.04
N ASN A 148 -6.29 21.70 5.05
CA ASN A 148 -7.01 22.11 6.27
C ASN A 148 -7.17 20.95 7.26
N LEU A 149 -7.44 19.74 6.77
CA LEU A 149 -7.49 18.54 7.59
C LEU A 149 -6.13 18.22 8.23
N VAL A 150 -5.03 18.46 7.50
CA VAL A 150 -3.67 18.37 8.07
C VAL A 150 -3.47 19.42 9.17
N LYS A 151 -3.80 20.69 8.89
CA LYS A 151 -3.65 21.80 9.87
C LYS A 151 -4.47 21.58 11.14
N SER A 152 -5.69 21.04 11.01
CA SER A 152 -6.56 20.73 12.16
C SER A 152 -6.09 19.52 12.96
N GLY A 153 -5.14 18.73 12.43
CA GLY A 153 -4.60 17.54 13.07
C GLY A 153 -5.48 16.29 12.96
N LYS A 154 -6.63 16.37 12.26
CA LYS A 154 -7.49 15.21 11.96
C LYS A 154 -6.76 14.17 11.10
N ILE A 155 -5.93 14.62 10.17
CA ILE A 155 -4.94 13.78 9.53
C ILE A 155 -3.55 14.36 9.82
N LYS A 156 -2.53 13.53 10.05
CA LYS A 156 -1.16 14.03 10.26
C LYS A 156 -0.44 14.28 8.95
N SER A 157 -0.80 13.54 7.91
CA SER A 157 -0.17 13.64 6.60
C SER A 157 -1.08 13.15 5.47
N LEU A 158 -0.83 13.69 4.28
CA LEU A 158 -1.54 13.37 3.05
C LEU A 158 -0.71 12.46 2.15
N GLY A 159 -1.34 11.44 1.57
CA GLY A 159 -0.74 10.58 0.56
C GLY A 159 -1.59 10.42 -0.70
N VAL A 160 -1.02 9.76 -1.71
CA VAL A 160 -1.72 9.29 -2.90
C VAL A 160 -1.36 7.83 -3.14
N ALA A 161 -2.36 6.97 -3.35
CA ALA A 161 -2.15 5.57 -3.68
C ALA A 161 -2.60 5.31 -5.12
N LEU A 162 -1.68 4.85 -5.96
CA LEU A 162 -1.95 4.65 -7.38
C LEU A 162 -2.47 3.25 -7.69
N GLY A 163 -3.49 3.19 -8.54
CA GLY A 163 -4.05 1.95 -9.08
C GLY A 163 -3.30 1.48 -10.30
N PRO A 164 -3.32 0.18 -10.63
CA PRO A 164 -2.76 -0.31 -11.88
C PRO A 164 -3.76 0.00 -13.02
N ALA A 165 -3.83 1.27 -13.42
CA ALA A 165 -4.69 1.72 -14.52
C ALA A 165 -3.95 2.70 -15.42
N ILE A 166 -4.48 2.90 -16.64
CA ILE A 166 -3.95 3.89 -17.59
C ILE A 166 -3.94 5.27 -16.91
N GLY A 167 -2.85 6.03 -17.09
CA GLY A 167 -2.68 7.40 -16.53
C GLY A 167 -1.90 7.48 -15.22
N TRP A 168 -1.79 6.38 -14.47
CA TRP A 168 -1.21 6.37 -13.11
C TRP A 168 0.19 6.96 -12.98
N LYS A 169 0.99 6.89 -14.06
CA LYS A 169 2.28 7.55 -14.14
C LYS A 169 2.15 9.08 -14.04
N ASP A 170 1.36 9.67 -14.93
CA ASP A 170 1.27 11.14 -15.02
C ASP A 170 0.57 11.70 -13.78
N GLU A 171 -0.42 10.97 -13.24
CA GLU A 171 -1.05 11.28 -11.95
C GLU A 171 -0.04 11.29 -10.80
N GLY A 172 0.83 10.26 -10.72
CA GLY A 172 1.87 10.18 -9.71
C GLY A 172 2.93 11.27 -9.82
N LEU A 173 3.42 11.55 -11.03
CA LEU A 173 4.39 12.62 -11.29
C LEU A 173 3.80 13.99 -10.94
N TYR A 174 2.58 14.27 -11.40
CA TYR A 174 1.91 15.53 -11.09
C TYR A 174 1.72 15.70 -9.59
N ALA A 175 1.32 14.65 -8.88
CA ALA A 175 1.15 14.69 -7.42
C ALA A 175 2.48 14.98 -6.70
N ILE A 176 3.58 14.32 -7.07
CA ILE A 176 4.92 14.57 -6.50
C ILE A 176 5.37 16.03 -6.75
N GLU A 177 5.12 16.54 -7.96
CA GLU A 177 5.64 17.83 -8.37
C GLU A 177 4.83 19.00 -7.80
N ASN A 178 3.50 18.86 -7.73
CA ASN A 178 2.57 19.97 -7.54
C ASN A 178 1.73 19.90 -6.25
N ARG A 179 1.72 18.77 -5.53
CA ARG A 179 0.90 18.60 -4.31
C ARG A 179 1.77 18.41 -3.08
N LYS A 180 1.24 18.80 -1.90
CA LYS A 180 1.91 18.64 -0.60
C LYS A 180 1.69 17.24 0.00
N ILE A 181 1.89 16.22 -0.82
CA ILE A 181 1.84 14.83 -0.35
C ILE A 181 3.16 14.48 0.35
N VAL A 182 3.10 13.61 1.37
CA VAL A 182 4.31 13.06 2.01
C VAL A 182 4.62 11.66 1.52
N SER A 183 3.64 11.00 0.90
CA SER A 183 3.77 9.62 0.43
C SER A 183 3.07 9.38 -0.91
N LEU A 184 3.69 8.53 -1.72
CA LEU A 184 3.08 7.98 -2.93
C LEU A 184 3.17 6.45 -2.87
N GLN A 185 2.04 5.76 -2.95
CA GLN A 185 2.00 4.29 -3.00
C GLN A 185 1.91 3.80 -4.44
N THR A 186 2.80 2.88 -4.83
CA THR A 186 2.85 2.31 -6.19
C THR A 186 3.33 0.86 -6.20
N VAL A 187 3.13 0.17 -7.33
CA VAL A 187 3.79 -1.11 -7.62
C VAL A 187 5.24 -0.84 -8.00
N TYR A 188 6.16 -1.53 -7.34
CA TYR A 188 7.57 -1.53 -7.71
C TYR A 188 8.23 -2.82 -7.22
N ASN A 189 8.88 -3.56 -8.12
CA ASN A 189 9.70 -4.70 -7.75
C ASN A 189 10.79 -4.92 -8.81
N ILE A 190 11.69 -5.87 -8.56
CA ILE A 190 12.83 -6.11 -9.47
C ILE A 190 12.40 -6.51 -10.89
N LEU A 191 11.19 -7.04 -11.07
CA LEU A 191 10.62 -7.44 -12.37
C LEU A 191 9.76 -6.33 -13.00
N GLU A 192 9.12 -5.49 -12.19
CA GLU A 192 8.20 -4.42 -12.58
C GLU A 192 8.70 -3.09 -12.00
N GLN A 193 9.59 -2.43 -12.75
CA GLN A 193 10.29 -1.22 -12.28
C GLN A 193 9.65 0.09 -12.75
N ASP A 194 8.79 0.04 -13.78
CA ASP A 194 8.09 1.20 -14.33
C ASP A 194 6.62 1.20 -13.89
N PRO A 195 6.03 2.36 -13.59
CA PRO A 195 6.62 3.71 -13.64
C PRO A 195 7.50 4.06 -12.43
N GLY A 196 7.74 3.14 -11.49
CA GLY A 196 8.46 3.40 -10.24
C GLY A 196 9.80 4.15 -10.41
N ARG A 197 10.61 3.83 -11.42
CA ARG A 197 11.88 4.56 -11.69
C ARG A 197 11.68 6.04 -11.97
N GLU A 198 10.62 6.41 -12.69
CA GLU A 198 10.30 7.81 -12.96
C GLU A 198 9.91 8.54 -11.67
N PHE A 199 9.17 7.86 -10.78
CA PHE A 199 8.83 8.40 -9.46
C PHE A 199 10.06 8.57 -8.56
N LEU A 200 10.98 7.59 -8.53
CA LEU A 200 12.23 7.72 -7.77
C LEU A 200 13.01 8.98 -8.20
N GLY A 201 13.13 9.19 -9.51
CA GLY A 201 13.81 10.39 -10.05
C GLY A 201 13.08 11.70 -9.73
N ALA A 202 11.75 11.72 -9.79
CA ALA A 202 10.95 12.90 -9.41
C ALA A 202 11.08 13.22 -7.91
N ILE A 203 11.09 12.19 -7.06
CA ILE A 203 11.26 12.33 -5.60
C ILE A 203 12.64 12.92 -5.27
N ASP A 204 13.72 12.48 -5.93
CA ASP A 204 15.05 13.06 -5.73
C ASP A 204 15.10 14.54 -6.14
N LYS A 205 14.49 14.91 -7.27
CA LYS A 205 14.38 16.32 -7.69
C LYS A 205 13.63 17.19 -6.68
N LYS A 206 12.76 16.59 -5.86
CA LYS A 206 11.98 17.24 -4.80
C LYS A 206 12.63 17.08 -3.42
N ASN A 207 13.95 16.82 -3.35
CA ASN A 207 14.72 16.65 -2.11
C ASN A 207 14.09 15.62 -1.15
N ARG A 208 13.49 14.56 -1.70
CA ARG A 208 12.86 13.46 -0.95
C ARG A 208 11.81 13.90 0.06
N THR A 209 11.08 14.96 -0.28
CA THR A 209 9.89 15.41 0.48
C THR A 209 8.76 14.39 0.45
N VAL A 210 8.73 13.52 -0.58
CA VAL A 210 7.78 12.40 -0.70
C VAL A 210 8.52 11.09 -0.46
N GLY A 211 7.95 10.19 0.34
CA GLY A 211 8.41 8.82 0.52
C GLY A 211 7.61 7.82 -0.33
N LEU A 212 8.28 6.93 -1.04
CA LEU A 212 7.58 5.91 -1.83
C LEU A 212 7.18 4.73 -0.92
N MET A 213 5.91 4.35 -1.00
CA MET A 213 5.34 3.17 -0.36
C MET A 213 5.15 2.08 -1.42
N VAL A 214 5.85 0.95 -1.27
CA VAL A 214 5.87 -0.08 -2.31
C VAL A 214 4.88 -1.19 -2.00
N ARG A 215 3.94 -1.45 -2.91
CA ARG A 215 3.05 -2.63 -2.89
C ARG A 215 3.42 -3.63 -3.98
N VAL A 216 2.94 -4.86 -3.84
CA VAL A 216 3.26 -5.99 -4.73
C VAL A 216 4.79 -6.20 -4.89
N PRO A 217 5.56 -6.18 -3.77
CA PRO A 217 7.02 -6.30 -3.85
C PRO A 217 7.48 -7.70 -4.29
N ASP A 218 6.61 -8.70 -4.16
CA ASP A 218 6.85 -10.09 -4.45
C ASP A 218 6.38 -10.49 -5.86
N ALA A 219 5.98 -9.52 -6.70
CA ALA A 219 5.36 -9.74 -7.99
C ALA A 219 4.23 -10.78 -7.91
N SER A 220 3.32 -10.60 -6.94
CA SER A 220 2.20 -11.50 -6.64
C SER A 220 2.63 -12.98 -6.47
N GLY A 221 3.58 -13.23 -5.59
CA GLY A 221 4.06 -14.56 -5.24
C GLY A 221 5.20 -15.11 -6.10
N ILE A 222 5.49 -14.55 -7.28
CA ILE A 222 6.58 -15.05 -8.14
C ILE A 222 7.94 -14.94 -7.46
N LEU A 223 8.20 -13.84 -6.75
CA LEU A 223 9.45 -13.61 -6.03
C LEU A 223 9.44 -14.23 -4.61
N THR A 224 8.52 -15.18 -4.36
CA THR A 224 8.54 -15.97 -3.10
C THR A 224 9.30 -17.28 -3.22
N GLY A 225 9.66 -17.69 -4.44
CA GLY A 225 10.19 -19.02 -4.73
C GLY A 225 9.15 -20.15 -4.61
N LYS A 226 7.92 -19.85 -4.18
CA LYS A 226 6.83 -20.83 -4.01
C LYS A 226 6.02 -21.06 -5.29
N VAL A 227 6.18 -20.21 -6.30
CA VAL A 227 5.48 -20.31 -7.59
C VAL A 227 6.48 -20.66 -8.68
N ASN A 228 6.16 -21.67 -9.49
CA ASN A 228 6.92 -22.14 -10.65
C ASN A 228 5.99 -22.44 -11.83
N GLU A 229 6.56 -22.89 -12.95
CA GLU A 229 5.81 -23.18 -14.20
C GLU A 229 4.73 -24.27 -14.09
N ASN A 230 4.80 -25.09 -13.04
CA ASN A 230 3.84 -26.17 -12.75
C ASN A 230 2.82 -25.76 -11.68
N THR A 231 2.89 -24.55 -11.14
CA THR A 231 1.98 -24.09 -10.08
C THR A 231 0.59 -23.83 -10.65
N VAL A 232 -0.37 -24.68 -10.26
CA VAL A 232 -1.79 -24.47 -10.54
C VAL A 232 -2.37 -23.57 -9.44
N MET A 233 -2.86 -22.40 -9.81
CA MET A 233 -3.49 -21.45 -8.89
C MET A 233 -4.99 -21.73 -8.77
N ASP A 234 -5.57 -21.49 -7.60
CA ASP A 234 -7.03 -21.60 -7.41
C ASP A 234 -7.77 -20.62 -8.35
N LYS A 235 -8.95 -21.01 -8.82
CA LYS A 235 -9.78 -20.20 -9.73
C LYS A 235 -10.22 -18.86 -9.13
N ASN A 236 -10.28 -18.77 -7.79
CA ASN A 236 -10.64 -17.54 -7.08
C ASN A 236 -9.43 -16.66 -6.77
N ASP A 237 -8.21 -17.13 -7.07
CA ASP A 237 -7.00 -16.34 -6.89
C ASP A 237 -6.85 -15.32 -8.03
N HIS A 238 -6.73 -14.04 -7.70
CA HIS A 238 -6.53 -12.98 -8.70
C HIS A 238 -5.29 -13.20 -9.59
N ARG A 239 -4.33 -14.05 -9.18
CA ARG A 239 -3.15 -14.40 -9.97
C ARG A 239 -3.46 -15.36 -11.13
N SER A 240 -4.60 -16.03 -11.11
CA SER A 240 -5.03 -16.98 -12.15
C SER A 240 -5.17 -16.35 -13.55
N VAL A 241 -5.32 -15.03 -13.64
CA VAL A 241 -5.42 -14.29 -14.92
C VAL A 241 -4.07 -14.02 -15.58
N ARG A 242 -2.94 -14.42 -14.96
CA ARG A 242 -1.61 -14.14 -15.50
C ARG A 242 -1.26 -15.04 -16.68
N LYS A 243 -0.78 -14.42 -17.76
CA LYS A 243 -0.34 -15.11 -18.97
C LYS A 243 0.86 -16.01 -18.67
N LYS A 244 0.83 -17.25 -19.17
CA LYS A 244 1.88 -18.26 -18.97
C LYS A 244 3.25 -17.77 -19.44
N GLU A 245 3.28 -17.00 -20.52
CA GLU A 245 4.50 -16.42 -21.09
C GLU A 245 5.21 -15.48 -20.10
N TRP A 246 4.44 -14.68 -19.35
CA TRP A 246 4.99 -13.77 -18.35
C TRP A 246 5.60 -14.54 -17.18
N ILE A 247 4.98 -15.66 -16.75
CA ILE A 247 5.53 -16.55 -15.72
C ILE A 247 6.86 -17.15 -16.20
N THR A 248 6.90 -17.72 -17.41
CA THR A 248 8.13 -18.30 -17.97
C THR A 248 9.26 -17.28 -18.09
N GLN A 249 8.97 -16.06 -18.56
CA GLN A 249 9.98 -15.00 -18.64
C GLN A 249 10.46 -14.55 -17.26
N SER A 250 9.56 -14.49 -16.27
CA SER A 250 9.90 -14.13 -14.89
C SER A 250 10.81 -15.17 -14.25
N MET A 251 10.54 -16.47 -14.46
CA MET A 251 11.42 -17.53 -13.97
C MET A 251 12.83 -17.43 -14.56
N LYS A 252 12.97 -17.16 -15.86
CA LYS A 252 14.29 -16.94 -16.49
C LYS A 252 15.06 -15.77 -15.88
N LYS A 253 14.35 -14.71 -15.45
CA LYS A 253 14.97 -13.57 -14.75
C LYS A 253 15.37 -13.96 -13.32
N ILE A 254 14.54 -14.72 -12.60
CA ILE A 254 14.83 -15.22 -11.25
C ILE A 254 16.08 -16.09 -11.22
N GLU A 255 16.28 -16.97 -12.22
CA GLU A 255 17.50 -17.79 -12.31
C GLU A 255 18.78 -16.93 -12.36
N LYS A 256 18.71 -15.72 -12.95
CA LYS A 256 19.85 -14.79 -12.96
C LYS A 256 20.10 -14.12 -11.61
N LEU A 257 19.10 -14.09 -10.72
CA LEU A 257 19.22 -13.50 -9.38
C LEU A 257 19.80 -14.49 -8.35
N LYS A 258 19.63 -15.80 -8.57
CA LYS A 258 20.08 -16.85 -7.63
C LYS A 258 21.55 -16.73 -7.24
N PRO A 259 22.52 -16.58 -8.16
CA PRO A 259 23.93 -16.49 -7.77
C PRO A 259 24.24 -15.31 -6.84
N ILE A 260 23.53 -14.18 -7.01
CA ILE A 260 23.68 -13.00 -6.16
C ILE A 260 23.03 -13.25 -4.80
N ALA A 261 21.86 -13.89 -4.76
CA ALA A 261 21.18 -14.22 -3.51
C ALA A 261 22.02 -15.21 -2.69
N ASP A 262 22.51 -16.27 -3.35
CA ASP A 262 23.34 -17.32 -2.76
C ASP A 262 24.67 -16.76 -2.22
N SER A 263 25.31 -15.82 -2.92
CA SER A 263 26.56 -15.20 -2.43
C SER A 263 26.38 -14.38 -1.15
N HIS A 264 25.15 -14.01 -0.81
CA HIS A 264 24.80 -13.29 0.41
C HIS A 264 24.02 -14.14 1.43
N GLY A 265 23.78 -15.42 1.14
CA GLY A 265 22.96 -16.30 1.98
C GLY A 265 21.49 -15.89 2.03
N TRP A 266 20.98 -15.22 0.99
CA TRP A 266 19.59 -14.76 0.89
C TRP A 266 18.76 -15.69 0.03
N ASN A 267 17.47 -15.81 0.36
CA ASN A 267 16.48 -16.40 -0.53
C ASN A 267 15.95 -15.38 -1.56
N ILE A 268 15.12 -15.85 -2.51
CA ILE A 268 14.56 -15.01 -3.59
C ILE A 268 13.70 -13.86 -3.06
N THR A 269 12.96 -14.07 -1.97
CA THR A 269 12.16 -13.00 -1.35
C THR A 269 13.05 -11.95 -0.73
N GLU A 270 14.09 -12.37 -0.02
CA GLU A 270 15.02 -11.46 0.62
C GLU A 270 15.76 -10.60 -0.39
N ILE A 271 16.31 -11.17 -1.48
CA ILE A 271 16.96 -10.35 -2.52
C ILE A 271 15.97 -9.41 -3.22
N ALA A 272 14.73 -9.83 -3.46
CA ALA A 272 13.70 -8.98 -4.05
C ALA A 272 13.36 -7.77 -3.16
N ILE A 273 13.20 -8.01 -1.86
CA ILE A 273 12.94 -6.94 -0.88
C ILE A 273 14.17 -6.06 -0.70
N LYS A 274 15.38 -6.63 -0.66
CA LYS A 274 16.64 -5.88 -0.58
C LYS A 274 16.87 -4.98 -1.79
N TYR A 275 16.52 -5.43 -2.99
CA TYR A 275 16.56 -4.61 -4.20
C TYR A 275 15.65 -3.37 -4.08
N ILE A 276 14.43 -3.55 -3.55
CA ILE A 276 13.52 -2.42 -3.33
C ILE A 276 14.11 -1.48 -2.28
N LEU A 277 14.54 -2.02 -1.14
CA LEU A 277 15.09 -1.25 -0.03
C LEU A 277 16.47 -0.62 -0.33
N SER A 278 17.17 -1.01 -1.40
CA SER A 278 18.41 -0.34 -1.81
C SER A 278 18.16 1.06 -2.38
N GLN A 279 16.91 1.37 -2.73
CA GLN A 279 16.50 2.70 -3.17
C GLN A 279 16.20 3.57 -1.94
N GLU A 280 16.87 4.73 -1.84
CA GLU A 280 16.79 5.60 -0.66
C GLU A 280 15.45 6.36 -0.56
N GLN A 281 14.74 6.49 -1.67
CA GLN A 281 13.42 7.14 -1.78
C GLN A 281 12.30 6.25 -1.24
N ILE A 282 12.55 4.95 -1.04
CA ILE A 282 11.58 4.01 -0.47
C ILE A 282 11.55 4.17 1.04
N SER A 283 10.37 4.50 1.56
CA SER A 283 10.14 4.59 3.01
C SER A 283 9.69 3.26 3.60
N VAL A 284 8.80 2.53 2.90
CA VAL A 284 8.21 1.29 3.40
C VAL A 284 7.86 0.35 2.26
N VAL A 285 8.08 -0.94 2.48
CA VAL A 285 7.66 -2.03 1.62
C VAL A 285 6.52 -2.79 2.29
N LEU A 286 5.46 -3.06 1.53
CA LEU A 286 4.21 -3.69 1.99
C LEU A 286 4.07 -5.08 1.35
N PRO A 287 4.73 -6.11 1.92
CA PRO A 287 4.53 -7.49 1.48
C PRO A 287 3.11 -7.98 1.80
N THR A 288 2.62 -8.92 1.02
CA THR A 288 1.38 -9.64 1.32
C THR A 288 1.63 -10.61 2.47
N VAL A 289 0.89 -10.46 3.56
CA VAL A 289 0.99 -11.34 4.75
C VAL A 289 -0.33 -12.10 4.92
N THR A 290 -0.25 -13.41 5.09
CA THR A 290 -1.42 -14.30 5.21
C THR A 290 -1.34 -15.30 6.37
N SER A 291 -0.24 -15.28 7.12
CA SER A 291 0.08 -16.14 8.26
C SER A 291 1.27 -15.58 9.02
#